data_AF-A0A7J6DQ31-F1
#
_entry.id   AF-A0A7J6DQ31-F1
#
_cell.length_a   1.000
_cell.length_b   1.000
_cell.length_c   1.000
_cell.angle_alpha   90.00
_cell.angle_beta   90.00
_cell.angle_gamma   90.00
#
_symmetry.space_group_name_H-M   'P 1'
#
loop_
_entity.id
_entity.type
_entity.pdbx_description
1 polymer ?
#
loop_
_entity_poly.entity_id
_entity_poly.type
_entity_poly.pdbx_seq_one_letter_code
_entity_poly.pdbx_strand_id
1 'polypeptide(L)'
;MAVGVDKPQEEASIARFHKVVLSWDYFRLIKESNKRKGKLKDGSILGLKKVKDRYDDVDDYISTFEPLIFEEVKAQICQNKDDDEVTEWESRVVVDCNEVDGFHLAVVNYANEEFISQNDLLLLSKVKFQEGAKLPTAYVFALVESCQNNRIILRMYLAGEFTPGKKDVIEISSRLSSVRSLITSNNEADRLFYSMKICSLSTIIREYVALQSIGSLPFKDLIITATEKKIDLEDHAWKISRPLEEYIKDTLNNSQWDAIQAGLSRKPFVLIQGPPGTGKTQTILGILSAILHATPARLHSRRGLLNVKRGPKLSVHETYNHWGRAAPWLGGNNPRDEIVPVDGDD
;
A
#
# COMPACT_ATOMS: atom_id res chain seq x y z
N MET A 1 14.67 -12.24 11.12
CA MET A 1 15.71 -11.82 10.16
C MET A 1 15.33 -12.39 8.80
N ALA A 2 14.72 -11.57 7.93
CA ALA A 2 14.32 -11.91 6.57
C ALA A 2 14.47 -10.68 5.66
N VAL A 3 15.54 -9.90 5.84
CA VAL A 3 15.65 -8.54 5.26
C VAL A 3 16.28 -8.55 3.85
N GLY A 4 16.71 -9.71 3.34
CA GLY A 4 17.50 -9.79 2.10
C GLY A 4 16.88 -10.58 0.94
N VAL A 5 15.97 -11.52 1.19
CA VAL A 5 15.44 -12.42 0.13
C VAL A 5 14.23 -11.82 -0.59
N ASP A 6 13.49 -10.92 0.06
CA ASP A 6 12.21 -10.42 -0.45
C ASP A 6 12.36 -9.23 -1.43
N LYS A 7 13.48 -8.49 -1.38
CA LYS A 7 13.69 -7.29 -2.22
C LYS A 7 13.64 -7.57 -3.74
N PRO A 8 14.33 -8.59 -4.28
CA PRO A 8 14.27 -8.87 -5.72
C PRO A 8 12.86 -9.32 -6.17
N GLN A 9 12.12 -10.01 -5.31
CA GLN A 9 10.76 -10.45 -5.59
C GLN A 9 9.77 -9.29 -5.57
N GLU A 10 9.94 -8.35 -4.64
CA GLU A 10 9.19 -7.11 -4.58
C GLU A 10 9.43 -6.26 -5.83
N GLU A 11 10.69 -6.05 -6.22
CA GLU A 11 11.05 -5.30 -7.44
C GLU A 11 10.46 -5.94 -8.70
N ALA A 12 10.53 -7.27 -8.82
CA ALA A 12 9.91 -8.00 -9.94
C ALA A 12 8.38 -7.86 -9.96
N SER A 13 7.75 -7.88 -8.80
CA SER A 13 6.30 -7.70 -8.65
C SER A 13 5.87 -6.29 -9.07
N ILE A 14 6.57 -5.27 -8.59
CA ILE A 14 6.34 -3.87 -8.96
C ILE A 14 6.55 -3.67 -10.47
N ALA A 15 7.62 -4.25 -11.03
CA ALA A 15 7.87 -4.20 -12.46
C ALA A 15 6.71 -4.83 -13.26
N ARG A 16 6.16 -5.97 -12.83
CA ARG A 16 4.98 -6.56 -13.47
C ARG A 16 3.77 -5.64 -13.39
N PHE A 17 3.48 -5.06 -12.22
CA PHE A 17 2.38 -4.12 -12.05
C PHE A 17 2.51 -2.94 -13.02
N HIS A 18 3.68 -2.31 -13.08
CA HIS A 18 3.95 -1.20 -14.01
C HIS A 18 3.81 -1.62 -15.48
N LYS A 19 4.35 -2.78 -15.87
CA LYS A 19 4.20 -3.29 -17.25
C LYS A 19 2.73 -3.42 -17.65
N VAL A 20 1.89 -3.96 -16.76
CA VAL A 20 0.46 -4.11 -17.02
C VAL A 20 -0.22 -2.74 -17.14
N VAL A 21 -0.11 -1.90 -16.12
CA VAL A 21 -0.83 -0.61 -16.05
C VAL A 21 -0.37 0.35 -17.15
N LEU A 22 0.93 0.50 -17.36
CA LEU A 22 1.48 1.46 -18.33
C LEU A 22 1.22 1.05 -19.78
N SER A 23 0.89 -0.22 -20.02
CA SER A 23 0.51 -0.71 -21.34
C SER A 23 -0.91 -0.31 -21.74
N TRP A 24 -1.78 0.05 -20.79
CA TRP A 24 -3.21 0.22 -21.08
C TRP A 24 -3.51 1.36 -22.08
N ASP A 25 -4.66 1.23 -22.71
CA ASP A 25 -5.24 2.20 -23.63
C ASP A 25 -6.28 3.03 -22.89
N TYR A 26 -5.94 4.28 -22.62
CA TYR A 26 -6.80 5.23 -21.91
C TYR A 26 -8.22 5.33 -22.51
N PHE A 27 -8.34 5.50 -23.83
CA PHE A 27 -9.66 5.68 -24.45
C PHE A 27 -10.49 4.40 -24.41
N ARG A 28 -9.85 3.23 -24.50
CA ARG A 28 -10.51 1.95 -24.33
C ARG A 28 -11.05 1.79 -22.91
N LEU A 29 -10.26 2.14 -21.89
CA LEU A 29 -10.70 2.12 -20.49
C LEU A 29 -11.91 3.02 -20.27
N ILE A 30 -11.86 4.27 -20.73
CA ILE A 30 -12.98 5.21 -20.62
C ILE A 30 -14.23 4.69 -21.35
N LYS A 31 -14.07 4.15 -22.57
CA LYS A 31 -15.18 3.59 -23.35
C LYS A 31 -15.81 2.37 -22.67
N GLU A 32 -14.99 1.51 -22.07
CA GLU A 32 -15.47 0.37 -21.30
C GLU A 32 -16.21 0.81 -20.04
N SER A 33 -15.68 1.80 -19.30
CA SER A 33 -16.33 2.39 -18.12
C SER A 33 -17.70 2.99 -18.45
N ASN A 34 -17.80 3.80 -19.51
CA ASN A 34 -19.07 4.39 -19.95
C ASN A 34 -20.11 3.34 -20.36
N LYS A 35 -19.67 2.25 -21.00
CA LYS A 35 -20.56 1.12 -21.31
C LYS A 35 -21.08 0.41 -20.06
N ARG A 36 -20.29 0.38 -18.98
CA ARG A 36 -20.67 -0.21 -17.68
C ARG A 36 -21.69 0.66 -16.95
N LYS A 37 -21.52 1.99 -16.94
CA LYS A 37 -22.53 2.93 -16.37
C LYS A 37 -23.93 2.72 -16.99
N GLY A 38 -24.01 2.32 -18.26
CA GLY A 38 -25.28 2.08 -18.98
C GLY A 38 -25.86 0.64 -18.92
N LYS A 39 -25.15 -0.35 -18.37
CA LYS A 39 -25.63 -1.74 -18.25
C LYS A 39 -25.16 -2.36 -16.94
N LEU A 40 -26.11 -2.72 -16.06
CA LEU A 40 -25.88 -3.58 -14.90
C LEU A 40 -25.40 -4.95 -15.42
N LYS A 41 -24.09 -5.18 -15.45
CA LYS A 41 -23.50 -6.44 -15.91
C LYS A 41 -22.86 -7.16 -14.74
N ASP A 42 -23.26 -8.41 -14.60
CA ASP A 42 -22.73 -9.39 -13.67
C ASP A 42 -21.22 -9.59 -13.90
N GLY A 43 -20.45 -9.76 -12.82
CA GLY A 43 -18.97 -9.83 -12.84
C GLY A 43 -18.39 -10.97 -13.69
N SER A 44 -19.24 -11.91 -14.12
CA SER A 44 -18.91 -13.05 -14.99
C SER A 44 -18.35 -12.64 -16.36
N ILE A 45 -18.69 -11.46 -16.87
CA ILE A 45 -18.22 -10.98 -18.19
C ILE A 45 -16.76 -10.54 -18.15
N LEU A 46 -16.22 -10.21 -16.98
CA LEU A 46 -14.83 -9.75 -16.80
C LEU A 46 -13.88 -10.89 -16.39
N GLY A 47 -14.39 -12.12 -16.24
CA GLY A 47 -13.61 -13.24 -15.69
C GLY A 47 -13.21 -13.03 -14.23
N LEU A 48 -13.86 -12.10 -13.52
CA LEU A 48 -13.58 -11.82 -12.12
C LEU A 48 -14.20 -12.90 -11.24
N LYS A 49 -13.41 -13.37 -10.27
CA LYS A 49 -13.86 -14.31 -9.26
C LYS A 49 -14.47 -13.54 -8.09
N LYS A 50 -15.53 -14.07 -7.50
CA LYS A 50 -16.04 -13.57 -6.21
C LYS A 50 -14.99 -13.84 -5.13
N VAL A 51 -14.82 -12.90 -4.20
CA VAL A 51 -14.02 -13.09 -3.00
C VAL A 51 -14.57 -14.30 -2.23
N LYS A 52 -13.68 -15.21 -1.85
CA LYS A 52 -14.02 -16.46 -1.15
C LYS A 52 -13.83 -16.25 0.35
N ASP A 53 -14.57 -17.03 1.14
CA ASP A 53 -14.36 -17.09 2.59
C ASP A 53 -13.05 -17.82 2.94
N ARG A 54 -12.59 -18.71 2.05
CA ARG A 54 -11.38 -19.52 2.18
C ARG A 54 -10.73 -19.77 0.82
N TYR A 55 -9.42 -19.92 0.85
CA TYR A 55 -8.59 -20.18 -0.31
C TYR A 55 -7.80 -21.48 -0.10
N ASP A 56 -7.52 -22.18 -1.20
CA ASP A 56 -6.81 -23.45 -1.13
C ASP A 56 -5.31 -23.24 -0.85
N ASP A 57 -4.73 -22.22 -1.50
CA ASP A 57 -3.33 -21.84 -1.37
C ASP A 57 -3.11 -20.35 -1.71
N VAL A 58 -1.84 -19.94 -1.72
CA VAL A 58 -1.40 -18.58 -2.05
C VAL A 58 -1.80 -18.20 -3.49
N ASP A 59 -1.69 -19.13 -4.43
CA ASP A 59 -1.96 -18.87 -5.85
C ASP A 59 -3.46 -18.67 -6.09
N ASP A 60 -4.32 -19.42 -5.41
CA ASP A 60 -5.77 -19.24 -5.45
C ASP A 60 -6.17 -17.86 -4.88
N TYR A 61 -5.55 -17.44 -3.77
CA TYR A 61 -5.72 -16.11 -3.17
C TYR A 61 -5.31 -14.99 -4.15
N ILE A 62 -4.08 -15.05 -4.69
CA ILE A 62 -3.56 -14.06 -5.65
C ILE A 62 -4.42 -14.04 -6.91
N SER A 63 -4.80 -15.20 -7.45
CA SER A 63 -5.62 -15.29 -8.68
C SER A 63 -7.01 -14.67 -8.53
N THR A 64 -7.48 -14.50 -7.29
CA THR A 64 -8.77 -13.86 -6.98
C THR A 64 -8.60 -12.35 -6.80
N PHE A 65 -7.61 -11.91 -6.02
CA PHE A 65 -7.44 -10.49 -5.69
C PHE A 65 -6.68 -9.67 -6.74
N GLU A 66 -5.73 -10.25 -7.47
CA GLU A 66 -4.94 -9.51 -8.46
C GLU A 66 -5.81 -8.86 -9.55
N PRO A 67 -6.77 -9.57 -10.18
CA PRO A 67 -7.68 -8.93 -11.13
C PRO A 67 -8.51 -7.81 -10.51
N LEU A 68 -8.90 -7.93 -9.24
CA LEU A 68 -9.68 -6.92 -8.52
C LEU A 68 -8.86 -5.65 -8.28
N ILE A 69 -7.58 -5.80 -7.90
CA ILE A 69 -6.64 -4.66 -7.78
C ILE A 69 -6.55 -3.91 -9.11
N PHE A 70 -6.43 -4.61 -10.24
CA PHE A 70 -6.38 -3.93 -11.54
C PHE A 70 -7.69 -3.25 -11.92
N GLU A 71 -8.85 -3.78 -11.50
CA GLU A 71 -10.13 -3.08 -11.70
C GLU A 71 -10.23 -1.83 -10.83
N GLU A 72 -9.65 -1.81 -9.63
CA GLU A 72 -9.56 -0.60 -8.79
C GLU A 72 -8.70 0.48 -9.47
N VAL A 73 -7.55 0.11 -10.06
CA VAL A 73 -6.74 1.07 -10.86
C VAL A 73 -7.58 1.65 -12.01
N LYS A 74 -8.33 0.81 -12.73
CA LYS A 74 -9.20 1.26 -13.83
C LYS A 74 -10.31 2.19 -13.31
N ALA A 75 -10.88 1.90 -12.16
CA ALA A 75 -11.91 2.73 -11.53
C ALA A 75 -11.35 4.11 -11.21
N GLN A 76 -10.18 4.19 -10.57
CA GLN A 76 -9.51 5.46 -10.27
C GLN A 76 -9.17 6.27 -11.52
N ILE A 77 -8.64 5.62 -12.58
CA ILE A 77 -8.37 6.29 -13.87
C ILE A 77 -9.65 6.89 -14.47
N CYS A 78 -10.80 6.25 -14.28
CA CYS A 78 -12.06 6.68 -14.87
C CYS A 78 -12.85 7.68 -14.01
N GLN A 79 -12.56 7.80 -12.71
CA GLN A 79 -13.28 8.66 -11.76
C GLN A 79 -13.03 10.16 -12.00
N ASN A 80 -11.81 10.55 -12.38
CA ASN A 80 -11.43 11.96 -12.62
C ASN A 80 -12.20 12.72 -13.71
N LYS A 81 -13.16 12.09 -14.39
CA LYS A 81 -14.08 12.81 -15.28
C LYS A 81 -15.27 13.42 -14.55
N ASP A 82 -15.57 12.94 -13.35
CA ASP A 82 -16.75 13.33 -12.58
C ASP A 82 -16.41 14.44 -11.54
N ASP A 83 -15.13 14.71 -11.26
CA ASP A 83 -14.68 15.82 -10.39
C ASP A 83 -14.46 17.10 -11.21
N ASP A 84 -15.00 18.22 -10.73
CA ASP A 84 -14.94 19.57 -11.33
C ASP A 84 -13.51 20.19 -11.38
N GLU A 85 -12.45 19.41 -11.09
CA GLU A 85 -11.07 19.86 -11.25
C GLU A 85 -10.69 19.89 -12.74
N VAL A 86 -10.48 21.11 -13.26
CA VAL A 86 -9.93 21.32 -14.60
C VAL A 86 -8.55 20.68 -14.67
N THR A 87 -8.48 19.49 -15.27
CA THR A 87 -7.19 18.82 -15.46
C THR A 87 -6.44 19.51 -16.58
N GLU A 88 -5.49 20.39 -16.23
CA GLU A 88 -4.72 21.15 -17.21
C GLU A 88 -3.63 20.29 -17.87
N TRP A 89 -3.39 20.57 -19.16
CA TRP A 89 -2.36 19.90 -19.96
C TRP A 89 -1.07 20.70 -19.95
N GLU A 90 -0.03 20.10 -19.37
CA GLU A 90 1.30 20.67 -19.27
C GLU A 90 2.21 20.29 -20.45
N SER A 91 3.07 21.21 -20.86
CA SER A 91 4.04 21.00 -21.94
C SER A 91 5.32 20.31 -21.43
N ARG A 92 5.69 19.20 -22.07
CA ARG A 92 6.85 18.37 -21.72
C ARG A 92 7.81 18.24 -22.89
N VAL A 93 9.01 18.78 -22.76
CA VAL A 93 10.14 18.54 -23.64
C VAL A 93 10.95 17.38 -23.08
N VAL A 94 11.08 16.31 -23.86
CA VAL A 94 11.91 15.15 -23.51
C VAL A 94 13.36 15.49 -23.81
N VAL A 95 14.16 15.60 -22.75
CA VAL A 95 15.59 15.92 -22.80
C VAL A 95 16.40 14.67 -23.12
N ASP A 96 16.09 13.57 -22.42
CA ASP A 96 16.78 12.30 -22.56
C ASP A 96 15.81 11.13 -22.41
N CYS A 97 16.15 9.97 -22.96
CA CYS A 97 15.35 8.75 -22.83
C CYS A 97 16.24 7.51 -22.89
N ASN A 98 16.24 6.73 -21.82
CA ASN A 98 17.04 5.49 -21.71
C ASN A 98 16.13 4.27 -21.53
N GLU A 99 16.57 3.11 -22.03
CA GLU A 99 15.84 1.84 -21.85
C GLU A 99 16.47 1.02 -20.73
N VAL A 100 15.68 0.65 -19.71
CA VAL A 100 16.11 -0.15 -18.54
C VAL A 100 15.02 -1.17 -18.21
N ASP A 101 15.37 -2.46 -18.15
CA ASP A 101 14.47 -3.57 -17.80
C ASP A 101 13.16 -3.67 -18.63
N GLY A 102 13.22 -3.18 -19.87
CA GLY A 102 12.09 -3.10 -20.80
C GLY A 102 11.20 -1.86 -20.62
N PHE A 103 11.57 -0.95 -19.73
CA PHE A 103 10.94 0.37 -19.58
C PHE A 103 11.75 1.45 -20.29
N HIS A 104 11.06 2.48 -20.75
CA HIS A 104 11.66 3.71 -21.26
C HIS A 104 11.58 4.77 -20.15
N LEU A 105 12.72 5.28 -19.72
CA LEU A 105 12.87 6.30 -18.69
C LEU A 105 13.18 7.63 -19.37
N ALA A 106 12.16 8.48 -19.53
CA ALA A 106 12.30 9.79 -20.15
C ALA A 106 12.50 10.88 -19.11
N VAL A 107 13.51 11.72 -19.32
CA VAL A 107 13.75 12.92 -18.51
C VAL A 107 13.04 14.09 -19.18
N VAL A 108 12.10 14.72 -18.46
CA VAL A 108 11.32 15.86 -18.95
C VAL A 108 11.51 17.09 -18.07
N ASN A 109 11.24 18.27 -18.63
CA ASN A 109 11.17 19.52 -17.87
C ASN A 109 9.97 19.52 -16.90
N TYR A 110 10.15 20.23 -15.80
CA TYR A 110 9.16 20.40 -14.74
C TYR A 110 9.08 21.87 -14.32
N ALA A 111 7.87 22.43 -14.22
CA ALA A 111 7.65 23.73 -13.61
C ALA A 111 7.47 23.59 -12.09
N ASN A 112 7.97 24.57 -11.34
CA ASN A 112 8.02 24.51 -9.87
C ASN A 112 6.63 24.52 -9.20
N GLU A 113 5.60 24.97 -9.90
CA GLU A 113 4.25 25.17 -9.36
C GLU A 113 3.34 23.95 -9.56
N GLU A 114 3.86 22.88 -10.17
CA GLU A 114 3.08 21.68 -10.41
C GLU A 114 2.97 20.80 -9.16
N PHE A 115 1.82 20.17 -8.94
CA PHE A 115 1.59 19.22 -7.85
C PHE A 115 1.82 17.77 -8.32
N ILE A 116 3.06 17.44 -8.67
CA ILE A 116 3.45 16.09 -9.12
C ILE A 116 4.37 15.42 -8.11
N SER A 117 3.98 14.23 -7.68
CA SER A 117 4.72 13.38 -6.74
C SER A 117 5.12 12.05 -7.36
N GLN A 118 6.05 11.36 -6.70
CA GLN A 118 6.40 9.98 -7.05
C GLN A 118 5.16 9.09 -7.07
N ASN A 119 5.10 8.18 -8.04
CA ASN A 119 3.98 7.27 -8.33
C ASN A 119 2.70 7.96 -8.85
N ASP A 120 2.75 9.24 -9.19
CA ASP A 120 1.68 9.83 -9.97
C ASP A 120 1.66 9.24 -11.38
N LEU A 121 0.48 8.83 -11.82
CA LEU A 121 0.20 8.35 -13.15
C LEU A 121 -0.16 9.55 -14.02
N LEU A 122 0.62 9.77 -15.07
CA LEU A 122 0.39 10.79 -16.07
C LEU A 122 -0.06 10.14 -17.38
N LEU A 123 -0.81 10.89 -18.17
CA LEU A 123 -1.11 10.57 -19.55
C LEU A 123 -0.33 11.52 -20.46
N LEU A 124 0.62 10.98 -21.23
CA LEU A 124 1.41 11.72 -22.20
C LEU A 124 0.80 11.58 -23.59
N SER A 125 0.78 12.65 -24.35
CA SER A 125 0.25 12.68 -25.72
C SER A 125 0.96 13.69 -26.59
N LYS A 126 1.02 13.44 -27.90
CA LYS A 126 1.54 14.42 -28.87
C LYS A 126 0.60 15.61 -29.07
N VAL A 127 -0.68 15.46 -28.76
CA VAL A 127 -1.70 16.51 -28.88
C VAL A 127 -2.55 16.58 -27.62
N LYS A 128 -2.97 17.78 -27.23
CA LYS A 128 -3.94 17.97 -26.14
C LYS A 128 -5.28 17.33 -26.53
N PHE A 129 -5.96 16.73 -25.56
CA PHE A 129 -7.26 16.13 -25.81
C PHE A 129 -8.31 17.24 -25.78
N GLN A 130 -9.04 17.39 -26.88
CA GLN A 130 -10.15 18.33 -26.99
C GLN A 130 -11.42 17.55 -27.33
N GLU A 131 -12.53 17.94 -26.72
CA GLU A 131 -13.83 17.30 -26.95
C GLU A 131 -14.26 17.49 -28.42
N GLY A 132 -14.67 16.41 -29.08
CA GLY A 132 -15.03 16.42 -30.50
C GLY A 132 -13.86 16.39 -31.50
N ALA A 133 -12.61 16.44 -31.04
CA ALA A 133 -11.44 16.29 -31.91
C ALA A 133 -11.14 14.83 -32.28
N LYS A 134 -10.32 14.63 -33.32
CA LYS A 134 -9.85 13.30 -33.72
C LYS A 134 -9.05 12.66 -32.57
N LEU A 135 -9.32 11.38 -32.31
CA LEU A 135 -8.60 10.62 -31.29
C LEU A 135 -7.09 10.63 -31.57
N PRO A 136 -6.24 10.99 -30.59
CA PRO A 136 -4.80 10.95 -30.73
C PRO A 136 -4.32 9.53 -31.01
N THR A 137 -3.30 9.42 -31.86
CA THR A 137 -2.68 8.14 -32.21
C THR A 137 -1.37 7.90 -31.47
N ALA A 138 -0.77 8.91 -30.86
CA ALA A 138 0.48 8.81 -30.12
C ALA A 138 0.28 9.33 -28.68
N TYR A 139 -0.05 8.41 -27.77
CA TYR A 139 -0.23 8.69 -26.36
C TYR A 139 0.08 7.45 -25.50
N VAL A 140 0.47 7.66 -24.24
CA VAL A 140 0.87 6.59 -23.33
C VAL A 140 0.68 6.99 -21.87
N PHE A 141 0.48 6.01 -20.99
CA PHE A 141 0.61 6.24 -19.56
C PHE A 141 2.09 6.30 -19.16
N ALA A 142 2.45 7.25 -18.30
CA ALA A 142 3.77 7.32 -17.71
C ALA A 142 3.66 7.45 -16.20
N LEU A 143 4.49 6.71 -15.47
CA LEU A 143 4.60 6.83 -14.03
C LEU A 143 5.72 7.81 -13.68
N VAL A 144 5.49 8.66 -12.70
CA VAL A 144 6.53 9.51 -12.13
C VAL A 144 7.45 8.68 -11.24
N GLU A 145 8.68 8.47 -11.68
CA GLU A 145 9.69 7.72 -10.94
C GLU A 145 10.35 8.58 -9.87
N SER A 146 10.66 9.83 -10.21
CA SER A 146 11.29 10.81 -9.32
C SER A 146 11.13 12.23 -9.84
N CYS A 147 11.01 13.19 -8.92
CA CYS A 147 11.05 14.63 -9.20
C CYS A 147 12.31 15.22 -8.54
N GLN A 148 13.25 15.76 -9.33
CA GLN A 148 14.48 16.39 -8.81
C GLN A 148 14.93 17.53 -9.73
N ASN A 149 15.39 18.65 -9.16
CA ASN A 149 16.06 19.74 -9.89
C ASN A 149 15.31 20.21 -11.15
N ASN A 150 14.00 20.49 -11.04
CA ASN A 150 13.12 20.89 -12.16
C ASN A 150 13.09 19.88 -13.31
N ARG A 151 13.32 18.60 -13.00
CA ARG A 151 13.19 17.49 -13.93
C ARG A 151 12.35 16.40 -13.30
N ILE A 152 11.55 15.76 -14.14
CA ILE A 152 10.86 14.52 -13.79
C ILE A 152 11.45 13.39 -14.61
N ILE A 153 11.64 12.24 -13.97
CA ILE A 153 11.89 10.98 -14.66
C ILE A 153 10.55 10.26 -14.80
N LEU A 154 10.15 10.02 -16.05
CA LEU A 154 8.94 9.33 -16.41
C LEU A 154 9.24 7.92 -16.87
N ARG A 155 8.66 6.93 -16.19
CA ARG A 155 8.72 5.52 -16.58
C ARG A 155 7.55 5.17 -17.49
N MET A 156 7.84 4.61 -18.65
CA MET A 156 6.85 4.14 -19.63
C MET A 156 7.14 2.71 -20.06
N TYR A 157 6.09 2.00 -20.48
CA TYR A 157 6.22 0.69 -21.11
C TYR A 157 5.72 0.76 -22.55
N LEU A 158 6.65 0.64 -23.51
CA LEU A 158 6.38 0.89 -24.94
C LEU A 158 6.47 -0.37 -25.82
N ALA A 159 6.67 -1.56 -25.23
CA ALA A 159 6.85 -2.79 -25.98
C ALA A 159 5.55 -3.35 -26.58
N GLY A 160 4.39 -2.98 -26.03
CA GLY A 160 3.08 -3.44 -26.50
C GLY A 160 2.04 -3.44 -25.38
N GLU A 161 0.85 -3.94 -25.70
CA GLU A 161 -0.30 -3.98 -24.80
C GLU A 161 -0.51 -5.38 -24.22
N PHE A 162 -0.81 -5.46 -22.92
CA PHE A 162 -1.22 -6.72 -22.32
C PHE A 162 -2.69 -7.02 -22.67
N THR A 163 -2.95 -8.18 -23.25
CA THR A 163 -4.30 -8.59 -23.63
C THR A 163 -5.12 -8.96 -22.39
N PRO A 164 -6.33 -8.39 -22.19
CA PRO A 164 -7.23 -8.81 -21.13
C PRO A 164 -7.52 -10.32 -21.19
N GLY A 165 -7.28 -11.04 -20.10
CA GLY A 165 -7.59 -12.48 -19.97
C GLY A 165 -6.53 -13.45 -20.51
N LYS A 166 -5.43 -12.97 -21.11
CA LYS A 166 -4.27 -13.80 -21.47
C LYS A 166 -3.05 -13.33 -20.70
N LYS A 167 -2.58 -14.12 -19.73
CA LYS A 167 -1.36 -13.80 -19.00
C LYS A 167 -0.18 -13.75 -19.97
N ASP A 168 0.60 -12.68 -19.88
CA ASP A 168 1.91 -12.51 -20.50
C ASP A 168 1.95 -12.52 -22.05
N VAL A 169 0.82 -12.31 -22.71
CA VAL A 169 0.78 -12.07 -24.17
C VAL A 169 0.81 -10.57 -24.43
N ILE A 170 1.85 -10.13 -25.14
CA ILE A 170 2.05 -8.73 -25.54
C ILE A 170 1.67 -8.58 -27.00
N GLU A 171 0.69 -7.72 -27.27
CA GLU A 171 0.26 -7.37 -28.62
C GLU A 171 0.94 -6.06 -29.06
N ILE A 172 1.42 -6.04 -30.31
CA ILE A 172 2.04 -4.85 -30.88
C ILE A 172 0.99 -3.75 -31.00
N SER A 173 1.28 -2.59 -30.42
CA SER A 173 0.43 -1.41 -30.48
C SER A 173 1.07 -0.34 -31.35
N SER A 174 0.36 0.06 -32.41
CA SER A 174 0.80 1.16 -33.29
C SER A 174 0.95 2.45 -32.49
N ARG A 175 0.06 2.69 -31.52
CA ARG A 175 0.10 3.83 -30.60
C ARG A 175 1.40 3.89 -29.81
N LEU A 176 1.75 2.79 -29.12
CA LEU A 176 2.97 2.72 -28.32
C LEU A 176 4.22 2.78 -29.20
N SER A 177 4.17 2.17 -30.39
CA SER A 177 5.25 2.23 -31.38
C SER A 177 5.49 3.66 -31.89
N SER A 178 4.42 4.44 -32.14
CA SER A 178 4.53 5.84 -32.50
C SER A 178 5.18 6.65 -31.38
N VAL A 179 4.76 6.47 -30.12
CA VAL A 179 5.38 7.14 -28.97
C VAL A 179 6.85 6.78 -28.86
N ARG A 180 7.21 5.49 -29.01
CA ARG A 180 8.60 5.03 -29.00
C ARG A 180 9.43 5.78 -30.05
N SER A 181 8.95 5.86 -31.29
CA SER A 181 9.69 6.55 -32.36
C SER A 181 9.89 8.03 -32.09
N LEU A 182 8.90 8.71 -31.49
CA LEU A 182 8.95 10.15 -31.22
C LEU A 182 9.86 10.47 -30.03
N ILE A 183 9.79 9.68 -28.96
CA ILE A 183 10.54 9.96 -27.73
C ILE A 183 12.04 9.71 -27.87
N THR A 184 12.40 8.76 -28.73
CA THR A 184 13.79 8.44 -29.11
C THR A 184 14.23 9.15 -30.39
N SER A 185 13.43 10.07 -30.93
CA SER A 185 13.80 10.83 -32.13
C SER A 185 14.95 11.80 -31.81
N ASN A 186 15.83 12.03 -32.78
CA ASN A 186 16.87 13.04 -32.70
C ASN A 186 16.34 14.46 -32.99
N ASN A 187 15.11 14.60 -33.49
CA ASN A 187 14.50 15.89 -33.78
C ASN A 187 13.80 16.44 -32.53
N GLU A 188 14.19 17.64 -32.09
CA GLU A 188 13.62 18.30 -30.91
C GLU A 188 12.10 18.51 -31.03
N ALA A 189 11.59 18.80 -32.23
CA ALA A 189 10.16 18.99 -32.46
C ALA A 189 9.34 17.71 -32.19
N ASP A 190 9.92 16.53 -32.41
CA ASP A 190 9.26 15.25 -32.14
C ASP A 190 9.16 14.97 -30.64
N ARG A 191 10.12 15.48 -29.87
CA ARG A 191 10.28 15.26 -28.42
C ARG A 191 9.43 16.19 -27.54
N LEU A 192 8.62 17.06 -28.14
CA LEU A 192 7.61 17.85 -27.45
C LEU A 192 6.30 17.06 -27.25
N PHE A 193 5.90 16.85 -26.01
CA PHE A 193 4.67 16.18 -25.60
C PHE A 193 3.83 17.09 -24.71
N TYR A 194 2.57 16.71 -24.51
CA TYR A 194 1.71 17.23 -23.47
C TYR A 194 1.43 16.14 -22.45
N SER A 195 1.34 16.49 -21.17
CA SER A 195 0.99 15.55 -20.09
C SER A 195 -0.19 16.05 -19.28
N MET A 196 -0.99 15.12 -18.80
CA MET A 196 -2.10 15.36 -17.87
C MET A 196 -1.97 14.40 -16.69
N LYS A 197 -2.08 14.88 -15.45
CA LYS A 197 -2.09 14.03 -14.27
C LYS A 197 -3.42 13.27 -14.18
N ILE A 198 -3.35 11.98 -13.92
CA ILE A 198 -4.52 11.12 -13.71
C ILE A 198 -4.67 10.93 -12.19
N CYS A 199 -3.98 9.98 -11.57
CA CYS A 199 -4.11 9.72 -10.15
C CYS A 199 -2.77 9.31 -9.54
N SER A 200 -2.71 9.24 -8.20
CA SER A 200 -1.57 8.61 -7.53
C SER A 200 -1.79 7.12 -7.41
N LEU A 201 -0.81 6.31 -7.80
CA LEU A 201 -0.85 4.84 -7.65
C LEU A 201 -0.20 4.35 -6.35
N SER A 202 0.25 5.26 -5.48
CA SER A 202 1.00 4.92 -4.26
C SER A 202 0.30 3.88 -3.37
N THR A 203 -1.00 4.05 -3.13
CA THR A 203 -1.77 3.14 -2.26
C THR A 203 -1.93 1.77 -2.92
N ILE A 204 -2.35 1.72 -4.19
CA ILE A 204 -2.59 0.46 -4.89
C ILE A 204 -1.29 -0.32 -5.11
N ILE A 205 -0.16 0.36 -5.38
CA ILE A 205 1.14 -0.32 -5.50
C ILE A 205 1.49 -1.03 -4.20
N ARG A 206 1.28 -0.39 -3.04
CA ARG A 206 1.52 -1.01 -1.72
C ARG A 206 0.61 -2.21 -1.48
N GLU A 207 -0.66 -2.12 -1.86
CA GLU A 207 -1.61 -3.24 -1.77
C GLU A 207 -1.21 -4.40 -2.68
N TYR A 208 -0.76 -4.11 -3.90
CA TYR A 208 -0.29 -5.13 -4.84
C TYR A 208 0.98 -5.83 -4.30
N VAL A 209 1.93 -5.09 -3.74
CA VAL A 209 3.12 -5.67 -3.09
C VAL A 209 2.73 -6.51 -1.87
N ALA A 210 1.78 -6.04 -1.05
CA ALA A 210 1.24 -6.81 0.07
C ALA A 210 0.58 -8.13 -0.39
N LEU A 211 -0.16 -8.09 -1.50
CA LEU A 211 -0.76 -9.28 -2.11
C LEU A 211 0.30 -10.29 -2.57
N GLN A 212 1.33 -9.83 -3.27
CA GLN A 212 2.40 -10.72 -3.79
C GLN A 212 3.31 -11.26 -2.68
N SER A 213 3.43 -10.55 -1.55
CA SER A 213 4.22 -10.99 -0.39
C SER A 213 3.45 -11.87 0.61
N ILE A 214 2.17 -12.17 0.37
CA ILE A 214 1.35 -12.99 1.28
C ILE A 214 2.00 -14.34 1.61
N GLY A 215 2.73 -14.93 0.67
CA GLY A 215 3.40 -16.22 0.82
C GLY A 215 4.57 -16.22 1.82
N SER A 216 5.15 -15.06 2.12
CA SER A 216 6.26 -14.90 3.09
C SER A 216 5.79 -14.53 4.50
N LEU A 217 4.51 -14.18 4.68
CA LEU A 217 3.98 -13.80 5.98
C LEU A 217 3.94 -15.00 6.96
N PRO A 218 4.38 -14.82 8.22
CA PRO A 218 4.38 -15.89 9.24
C PRO A 218 3.00 -16.51 9.50
N PHE A 219 1.94 -15.76 9.21
CA PHE A 219 0.54 -16.11 9.48
C PHE A 219 -0.27 -16.29 8.20
N LYS A 220 0.38 -16.57 7.06
CA LYS A 220 -0.28 -16.76 5.75
C LYS A 220 -1.40 -17.79 5.78
N ASP A 221 -1.21 -18.93 6.46
CA ASP A 221 -2.20 -20.01 6.52
C ASP A 221 -3.50 -19.50 7.14
N LEU A 222 -3.39 -18.65 8.17
CA LEU A 222 -4.53 -18.08 8.87
C LEU A 222 -5.25 -17.04 8.00
N ILE A 223 -4.53 -16.27 7.19
CA ILE A 223 -5.14 -15.34 6.22
C ILE A 223 -5.88 -16.09 5.11
N ILE A 224 -5.23 -17.12 4.54
CA ILE A 224 -5.75 -17.89 3.39
C ILE A 224 -6.96 -18.73 3.79
N THR A 225 -6.91 -19.38 4.96
CA THR A 225 -7.98 -20.30 5.42
C THR A 225 -9.03 -19.63 6.30
N ALA A 226 -8.79 -18.39 6.75
CA ALA A 226 -9.62 -17.66 7.71
C ALA A 226 -10.01 -18.50 8.95
N THR A 227 -9.15 -19.43 9.37
CA THR A 227 -9.46 -20.41 10.43
C THR A 227 -8.32 -20.50 11.44
N GLU A 228 -8.63 -20.26 12.72
CA GLU A 228 -7.68 -20.51 13.81
C GLU A 228 -7.40 -22.02 13.93
N LYS A 229 -6.13 -22.42 13.77
CA LYS A 229 -5.69 -23.70 14.32
C LYS A 229 -5.78 -23.56 15.85
N LYS A 230 -6.51 -24.46 16.53
CA LYS A 230 -6.50 -24.53 18.00
C LYS A 230 -5.07 -24.88 18.43
N ILE A 231 -4.30 -23.87 18.80
CA ILE A 231 -3.04 -24.07 19.48
C ILE A 231 -3.37 -23.91 20.96
N ASP A 232 -3.21 -24.98 21.74
CA ASP A 232 -3.37 -24.94 23.20
C ASP A 232 -2.24 -24.06 23.79
N LEU A 233 -2.45 -22.74 23.76
CA LEU A 233 -1.51 -21.70 24.19
C LEU A 233 -1.86 -21.15 25.58
N GLU A 234 -2.79 -21.74 26.31
CA GLU A 234 -3.22 -21.23 27.63
C GLU A 234 -2.02 -21.06 28.59
N ASP A 235 -1.00 -21.93 28.48
CA ASP A 235 0.20 -21.88 29.31
C ASP A 235 1.30 -20.92 28.79
N HIS A 236 1.00 -20.17 27.73
CA HIS A 236 1.93 -19.25 27.07
C HIS A 236 1.50 -17.78 27.11
N ALA A 237 0.34 -17.45 27.67
CA ALA A 237 -0.15 -16.08 27.75
C ALA A 237 0.84 -15.15 28.47
N TRP A 238 0.97 -13.93 27.97
CA TRP A 238 1.80 -12.91 28.58
C TRP A 238 1.20 -12.46 29.92
N LYS A 239 2.04 -12.30 30.94
CA LYS A 239 1.60 -11.94 32.29
C LYS A 239 1.98 -10.50 32.61
N ILE A 240 1.01 -9.73 33.07
CA ILE A 240 1.19 -8.37 33.59
C ILE A 240 1.32 -8.39 35.12
N SER A 241 1.81 -7.29 35.70
CA SER A 241 1.92 -7.15 37.15
C SER A 241 0.54 -7.00 37.81
N ARG A 242 0.39 -7.47 39.05
CA ARG A 242 -0.87 -7.33 39.81
C ARG A 242 -1.35 -5.87 39.94
N PRO A 243 -0.49 -4.88 40.24
CA PRO A 243 -0.94 -3.49 40.31
C PRO A 243 -1.50 -2.97 38.99
N LEU A 244 -0.89 -3.35 37.87
CA LEU A 244 -1.37 -2.96 36.54
C LEU A 244 -2.70 -3.66 36.20
N GLU A 245 -2.82 -4.94 36.54
CA GLU A 245 -4.07 -5.68 36.37
C GLU A 245 -5.22 -5.07 37.19
N GLU A 246 -4.97 -4.74 38.45
CA GLU A 246 -5.95 -4.10 39.33
C GLU A 246 -6.36 -2.72 38.80
N TYR A 247 -5.39 -1.89 38.40
CA TYR A 247 -5.67 -0.58 37.82
C TYR A 247 -6.53 -0.68 36.55
N ILE A 248 -6.20 -1.61 35.65
CA ILE A 248 -6.95 -1.82 34.41
C ILE A 248 -8.39 -2.25 34.71
N LYS A 249 -8.60 -3.17 35.67
CA LYS A 249 -9.94 -3.65 36.06
C LYS A 249 -10.79 -2.58 36.76
N ASP A 250 -10.16 -1.66 37.47
CA ASP A 250 -10.87 -0.54 38.12
C ASP A 250 -11.27 0.55 37.11
N THR A 251 -10.44 0.74 36.07
CA THR A 251 -10.64 1.81 35.08
C THR A 251 -11.50 1.38 33.89
N LEU A 252 -11.44 0.11 33.50
CA LEU A 252 -12.10 -0.43 32.31
C LEU A 252 -13.22 -1.40 32.67
N ASN A 253 -14.20 -1.52 31.79
CA ASN A 253 -15.27 -2.49 31.98
C ASN A 253 -14.82 -3.92 31.62
N ASN A 254 -15.66 -4.91 31.96
CA ASN A 254 -15.34 -6.32 31.78
C ASN A 254 -15.03 -6.69 30.32
N SER A 255 -15.75 -6.17 29.32
CA SER A 255 -15.51 -6.54 27.92
C SER A 255 -14.20 -5.96 27.37
N GLN A 256 -13.82 -4.77 27.83
CA GLN A 256 -12.52 -4.17 27.54
C GLN A 256 -11.37 -4.93 28.23
N TRP A 257 -11.59 -5.40 29.45
CA TRP A 257 -10.65 -6.28 30.14
C TRP A 257 -10.45 -7.62 29.40
N ASP A 258 -11.54 -8.26 28.97
CA ASP A 258 -11.48 -9.49 28.18
C ASP A 258 -10.72 -9.29 26.86
N ALA A 259 -10.91 -8.13 26.21
CA ALA A 259 -10.16 -7.76 25.01
C ALA A 259 -8.66 -7.60 25.29
N ILE A 260 -8.27 -7.05 26.45
CA ILE A 260 -6.86 -6.97 26.87
C ILE A 260 -6.29 -8.36 27.12
N GLN A 261 -7.03 -9.23 27.81
CA GLN A 261 -6.61 -10.62 28.03
C GLN A 261 -6.45 -11.37 26.71
N ALA A 262 -7.36 -11.16 25.75
CA ALA A 262 -7.22 -11.71 24.41
C ALA A 262 -5.95 -11.20 23.71
N GLY A 263 -5.61 -9.92 23.83
CA GLY A 263 -4.35 -9.37 23.32
C GLY A 263 -3.09 -9.99 23.93
N LEU A 264 -3.17 -10.42 25.20
CA LEU A 264 -2.07 -11.09 25.91
C LEU A 264 -1.98 -12.61 25.63
N SER A 265 -2.98 -13.19 24.97
CA SER A 265 -3.09 -14.65 24.73
C SER A 265 -2.08 -15.23 23.74
N ARG A 266 -1.20 -14.40 23.16
CA ARG A 266 -0.23 -14.75 22.10
C ARG A 266 -0.85 -15.37 20.84
N LYS A 267 -2.16 -15.27 20.68
CA LYS A 267 -2.83 -15.63 19.42
C LYS A 267 -2.27 -14.76 18.29
N PRO A 268 -2.01 -15.34 17.10
CA PRO A 268 -1.53 -14.57 15.96
C PRO A 268 -2.50 -13.46 15.52
N PHE A 269 -3.81 -13.71 15.64
CA PHE A 269 -4.86 -12.73 15.38
C PHE A 269 -5.81 -12.66 16.57
N VAL A 270 -6.25 -11.44 16.87
CA VAL A 270 -7.30 -11.16 17.86
C VAL A 270 -8.22 -10.14 17.22
N LEU A 271 -9.50 -10.48 17.11
CA LEU A 271 -10.52 -9.60 16.56
C LEU A 271 -11.30 -8.97 17.72
N ILE A 272 -11.20 -7.65 17.87
CA ILE A 272 -11.93 -6.89 18.88
C ILE A 272 -12.98 -6.05 18.18
N GLN A 273 -14.24 -6.40 18.37
CA GLN A 273 -15.37 -5.67 17.83
C GLN A 273 -15.92 -4.70 18.87
N GLY A 274 -16.01 -3.41 18.51
CA GLY A 274 -16.59 -2.38 19.36
C GLY A 274 -17.57 -1.52 18.58
N PRO A 275 -18.88 -1.53 18.92
CA PRO A 275 -19.85 -0.58 18.40
C PRO A 275 -19.43 0.90 18.61
N PRO A 276 -20.12 1.87 17.99
CA PRO A 276 -19.90 3.28 18.26
C PRO A 276 -20.05 3.59 19.76
N GLY A 277 -19.13 4.38 20.32
CA GLY A 277 -19.16 4.77 21.74
C GLY A 277 -18.62 3.75 22.76
N THR A 278 -18.20 2.54 22.36
CA THR A 278 -17.74 1.50 23.33
C THR A 278 -16.27 1.62 23.76
N GLY A 279 -15.62 2.76 23.52
CA GLY A 279 -14.24 3.00 23.97
C GLY A 279 -13.19 2.12 23.29
N LYS A 280 -13.29 1.89 21.97
CA LYS A 280 -12.27 1.14 21.20
C LYS A 280 -10.86 1.69 21.40
N THR A 281 -10.69 3.01 21.28
CA THR A 281 -9.40 3.67 21.49
C THR A 281 -8.87 3.45 22.90
N GLN A 282 -9.74 3.58 23.91
CA GLN A 282 -9.36 3.31 25.31
C GLN A 282 -8.93 1.86 25.52
N THR A 283 -9.60 0.92 24.85
CA THR A 283 -9.22 -0.50 24.86
C THR A 283 -7.86 -0.72 24.22
N ILE A 284 -7.57 -0.08 23.09
CA ILE A 284 -6.26 -0.14 22.42
C ILE A 284 -5.15 0.40 23.33
N LEU A 285 -5.38 1.53 24.02
CA LEU A 285 -4.42 2.07 24.98
C LEU A 285 -4.16 1.10 26.13
N GLY A 286 -5.21 0.44 26.65
CA GLY A 286 -5.09 -0.61 27.66
C GLY A 286 -4.27 -1.81 27.17
N ILE A 287 -4.50 -2.26 25.92
CA ILE A 287 -3.74 -3.33 25.28
C ILE A 287 -2.26 -2.96 25.14
N LEU A 288 -1.96 -1.76 24.63
CA LEU A 288 -0.58 -1.28 24.48
C LEU A 288 0.12 -1.20 25.83
N SER A 289 -0.54 -0.64 26.85
CA SER A 289 -0.01 -0.58 28.21
C SER A 289 0.29 -1.97 28.76
N ALA A 290 -0.65 -2.91 28.60
CA ALA A 290 -0.48 -4.29 29.03
C ALA A 290 0.69 -4.98 28.30
N ILE A 291 0.73 -4.94 26.97
CA ILE A 291 1.76 -5.55 26.12
C ILE A 291 3.16 -5.01 26.46
N LEU A 292 3.32 -3.68 26.62
CA LEU A 292 4.60 -3.06 26.94
C LEU A 292 5.16 -3.46 28.31
N HIS A 293 4.28 -3.78 29.26
CA HIS A 293 4.65 -4.20 30.61
C HIS A 293 4.54 -5.71 30.84
N ALA A 294 4.14 -6.47 29.82
CA ALA A 294 3.95 -7.90 29.97
C ALA A 294 5.29 -8.64 29.95
N THR A 295 5.36 -9.67 30.78
CA THR A 295 6.47 -10.61 30.77
C THR A 295 6.04 -11.89 30.05
N PRO A 296 6.86 -12.44 29.12
CA PRO A 296 6.55 -13.72 28.51
C PRO A 296 6.40 -14.80 29.58
N ALA A 297 5.32 -15.60 29.53
CA ALA A 297 5.30 -16.86 30.26
C ALA A 297 6.50 -17.70 29.78
N ARG A 298 7.22 -18.30 30.74
CA ARG A 298 8.50 -18.98 30.54
C ARG A 298 8.48 -19.80 29.24
N LEU A 299 9.40 -19.50 28.32
CA LEU A 299 9.61 -20.30 27.12
C LEU A 299 10.07 -21.70 27.55
N HIS A 300 9.18 -22.68 27.58
CA HIS A 300 9.58 -24.10 27.54
C HIS A 300 10.09 -24.41 26.13
N SER A 301 11.30 -23.94 25.81
CA SER A 301 11.98 -24.38 24.60
C SER A 301 12.49 -25.80 24.81
N ARG A 302 12.43 -26.62 23.75
CA ARG A 302 12.90 -28.01 23.71
C ARG A 302 14.44 -28.15 23.84
N ARG A 303 15.14 -27.14 24.37
CA ARG A 303 16.57 -27.13 24.71
C ARG A 303 16.80 -26.28 25.96
N GLY A 304 16.72 -26.91 27.14
CA GLY A 304 17.25 -26.39 28.40
C GLY A 304 16.52 -25.16 28.96
N LEU A 305 16.27 -25.14 30.26
CA LEU A 305 15.80 -23.94 30.96
C LEU A 305 16.82 -22.80 30.77
N LEU A 306 16.57 -21.89 29.84
CA LEU A 306 17.10 -20.53 29.95
C LEU A 306 16.31 -19.85 31.08
N ASN A 307 16.74 -20.10 32.31
CA ASN A 307 16.36 -19.30 33.46
C ASN A 307 16.82 -17.86 33.17
N VAL A 308 15.90 -17.00 32.72
CA VAL A 308 16.10 -15.56 32.71
C VAL A 308 16.36 -15.18 34.18
N LYS A 309 17.63 -14.98 34.53
CA LYS A 309 18.02 -14.48 35.86
C LYS A 309 17.36 -13.12 35.99
N ARG A 310 16.31 -13.03 36.82
CA ARG A 310 15.75 -11.73 37.22
C ARG A 310 16.90 -10.93 37.83
N GLY A 311 17.11 -9.72 37.33
CA GLY A 311 18.04 -8.79 37.95
C GLY A 311 17.67 -8.55 39.42
N PRO A 312 18.60 -8.07 40.25
CA PRO A 312 18.30 -7.71 41.62
C PRO A 312 17.09 -6.76 41.67
N LYS A 313 16.18 -7.01 42.61
CA LYS A 313 15.00 -6.17 42.81
C LYS A 313 15.49 -4.79 43.25
N LEU A 314 15.29 -3.78 42.42
CA LEU A 314 15.63 -2.40 42.74
C LEU A 314 14.88 -1.96 43.99
N SER A 315 15.51 -1.11 44.80
CA SER A 315 14.80 -0.39 45.86
C SER A 315 13.72 0.52 45.25
N VAL A 316 12.75 0.92 46.07
CA VAL A 316 11.70 1.85 45.64
C VAL A 316 12.32 3.13 45.08
N HIS A 317 13.32 3.68 45.75
CA HIS A 317 14.01 4.90 45.32
C HIS A 317 14.72 4.75 43.97
N GLU A 318 15.46 3.66 43.76
CA GLU A 318 16.12 3.38 42.48
C GLU A 318 15.11 3.17 41.35
N THR A 319 13.98 2.54 41.65
CA THR A 319 12.89 2.35 40.68
C THR A 319 12.32 3.69 40.24
N TYR A 320 12.03 4.60 41.18
CA TYR A 320 11.57 5.96 40.86
C TYR A 320 12.60 6.75 40.06
N ASN A 321 13.89 6.66 40.40
CA ASN A 321 14.95 7.31 39.62
C ASN A 321 15.04 6.75 38.19
N HIS A 322 14.90 5.45 38.02
CA HIS A 322 14.85 4.83 36.69
C HIS A 322 13.62 5.25 35.89
N TRP A 323 12.44 5.29 36.52
CA TRP A 323 11.21 5.76 35.87
C TRP A 323 11.31 7.23 35.48
N GLY A 324 11.83 8.10 36.34
CA GLY A 324 12.03 9.52 36.01
C GLY A 324 12.99 9.73 34.83
N ARG A 325 14.02 8.89 34.69
CA ARG A 325 14.94 8.94 33.54
C ARG A 325 14.34 8.35 32.26
N ALA A 326 13.50 7.32 32.38
CA ALA A 326 12.89 6.63 31.24
C ALA A 326 11.61 7.30 30.74
N ALA A 327 10.91 8.02 31.62
CA ALA A 327 9.68 8.74 31.35
C ALA A 327 9.76 10.19 31.89
N PRO A 328 10.68 11.02 31.33
CA PRO A 328 10.89 12.39 31.79
C PRO A 328 9.64 13.28 31.72
N TRP A 329 8.68 12.93 30.85
CA TRP A 329 7.38 13.59 30.72
C TRP A 329 6.43 13.39 31.92
N LEU A 330 6.75 12.52 32.88
CA LEU A 330 5.98 12.39 34.13
C LEU A 330 6.35 13.46 35.17
N GLY A 331 7.49 14.12 35.01
CA GLY A 331 7.99 15.16 35.93
C GLY A 331 7.99 16.58 35.36
N GLY A 332 7.47 16.77 34.15
CA GLY A 332 7.45 18.04 33.41
C GLY A 332 6.43 17.99 32.27
N ASN A 333 6.49 18.94 31.34
CA ASN A 333 5.60 18.92 30.17
C ASN A 333 5.96 17.75 29.24
N ASN A 334 4.95 17.12 28.65
CA ASN A 334 5.14 16.12 27.62
C ASN A 334 5.78 16.80 26.38
N PRO A 335 6.93 16.33 25.88
CA PRO A 335 7.60 16.98 24.74
C PRO A 335 6.74 17.02 23.47
N ARG A 336 5.73 16.15 23.37
CA ARG A 336 4.74 16.19 22.27
C ARG A 336 3.74 17.34 22.41
N ASP A 337 3.53 17.83 23.63
CA ASP A 337 2.64 18.97 23.89
C ASP A 337 3.39 20.31 23.73
N GLU A 338 4.72 20.29 23.70
CA GLU A 338 5.54 21.46 23.32
C GLU A 338 5.55 21.70 21.80
N ILE A 339 5.24 20.67 21.01
CA ILE A 339 5.13 20.74 19.55
C ILE A 339 3.65 20.67 19.19
N VAL A 340 2.97 21.80 19.30
CA VAL A 340 1.63 21.97 18.77
C VAL A 340 1.77 22.28 17.27
N PRO A 341 1.23 21.45 16.35
CA PRO A 341 1.11 21.85 14.95
C PRO A 341 0.32 23.16 14.90
N VAL A 342 0.78 24.12 14.09
CA VAL A 342 0.14 25.44 14.00
C VAL A 342 -1.29 25.32 13.46
N ASP A 343 -1.59 24.27 12.70
CA ASP A 343 -2.92 23.91 12.23
C ASP A 343 -3.17 22.42 12.50
N GLY A 344 -4.22 22.14 13.27
CA GLY A 344 -4.63 20.79 13.67
C GLY A 344 -5.59 20.11 12.69
N ASP A 345 -5.79 20.71 11.52
CA ASP A 345 -6.57 20.20 10.40
C ASP A 345 -5.87 20.64 9.11
N ASP A 346 -4.92 19.85 8.63
CA ASP A 346 -4.53 19.71 7.21
C ASP A 346 -3.80 18.37 7.00
#